data_AF-A0A1S6KZX0-F1
#
_entry.id   AF-A0A1S6KZX0-F1
#
_cell.length_a   1.000
_cell.length_b   1.000
_cell.length_c   1.000
_cell.angle_alpha   90.00
_cell.angle_beta   90.00
_cell.angle_gamma   90.00
#
_symmetry.space_group_name_H-M   'P 1'
#
loop_
_entity.id
_entity.type
_entity.pdbx_description
1 polymer ?
#
loop_
_entity_poly.entity_id
_entity_poly.type
_entity_poly.pdbx_seq_one_letter_code
_entity_poly.pdbx_strand_id
1 'polypeptide(L)'
;GFSVQEMAPFDWKTFKEKRDAYIKRLNGVYERNLANDKVEYLHGWARLVTKNQAEVKLDNGSKVLVKAKKILVAVGGRPNAPLDIPGAQLGLNSD
;
A
#
# COMPACT_ATOMS: atom_id res chain seq x y z
N GLY A 1 8.78 24.10 17.96
CA GLY A 1 7.46 24.04 17.30
C GLY A 1 7.57 24.71 15.94
N PHE A 2 6.71 24.36 14.99
CA PHE A 2 6.61 25.08 13.72
C PHE A 2 5.69 26.29 13.92
N SER A 3 6.21 27.49 13.67
CA SER A 3 5.41 28.72 13.63
C SER A 3 5.13 29.02 12.16
N VAL A 4 3.86 28.96 11.77
CA VAL A 4 3.41 29.28 10.41
C VAL A 4 2.43 30.43 10.53
N GLN A 5 2.68 31.50 9.80
CA GLN A 5 1.75 32.62 9.67
C GLN A 5 0.73 32.24 8.59
N GLU A 6 -0.50 31.93 8.99
CA GLU A 6 -1.59 31.60 8.06
C GLU A 6 -2.09 32.90 7.41
N MET A 7 -1.69 33.14 6.15
CA MET A 7 -2.03 34.35 5.41
C MET A 7 -3.45 34.31 4.82
N ALA A 8 -4.05 33.12 4.70
CA ALA A 8 -5.41 32.87 4.24
C ALA A 8 -5.86 31.47 4.72
N PRO A 9 -7.17 31.22 4.86
CA PRO A 9 -7.67 29.90 5.26
C PRO A 9 -7.24 28.79 4.29
N PHE A 10 -6.76 27.67 4.83
CA PHE A 10 -6.42 26.50 4.01
C PHE A 10 -7.60 25.53 3.82
N ASP A 11 -8.00 25.28 2.57
CA ASP A 11 -9.04 24.29 2.25
C ASP A 11 -8.45 22.86 2.17
N TRP A 12 -8.49 22.18 3.32
CA TRP A 12 -8.07 20.78 3.44
C TRP A 12 -8.86 19.80 2.57
N LYS A 13 -10.15 20.08 2.34
CA LYS A 13 -11.02 19.18 1.58
C LYS A 13 -10.57 19.15 0.13
N THR A 14 -10.47 20.33 -0.48
CA THR A 14 -10.03 20.44 -1.88
C THR A 14 -8.60 19.90 -2.05
N PHE A 15 -7.71 20.17 -1.10
CA PHE A 15 -6.34 19.63 -1.17
C PHE A 15 -6.31 18.10 -1.11
N LYS A 16 -7.06 17.49 -0.18
CA LYS A 16 -7.15 16.03 -0.05
C LYS A 16 -7.68 15.38 -1.33
N GLU A 17 -8.75 15.93 -1.90
CA GLU A 17 -9.35 15.43 -3.15
C GLU A 17 -8.33 15.46 -4.31
N LYS A 18 -7.58 16.57 -4.45
CA LYS A 18 -6.53 16.71 -5.47
C LYS A 18 -5.38 15.71 -5.25
N ARG A 19 -4.93 15.54 -4.01
CA ARG A 19 -3.89 14.57 -3.65
C ARG A 19 -4.32 13.14 -3.98
N ASP A 20 -5.53 12.75 -3.59
CA ASP A 20 -6.06 11.40 -3.82
C ASP A 20 -6.22 11.11 -5.33
N ALA A 21 -6.69 12.09 -6.11
CA ALA A 21 -6.77 11.99 -7.56
C ALA A 21 -5.38 11.81 -8.20
N TYR A 22 -4.37 12.53 -7.71
CA TYR A 22 -3.00 12.41 -8.20
C TYR A 22 -2.40 11.03 -7.89
N ILE A 23 -2.58 10.53 -6.66
CA ILE A 23 -2.15 9.18 -6.26
C ILE A 23 -2.81 8.11 -7.15
N LYS A 24 -4.13 8.20 -7.35
CA LYS A 24 -4.87 7.28 -8.24
C LYS A 24 -4.30 7.27 -9.66
N ARG A 25 -3.94 8.43 -10.19
CA ARG A 25 -3.31 8.54 -11.51
C ARG A 25 -1.95 7.82 -11.54
N LEU A 26 -1.12 7.97 -10.51
CA LEU A 26 0.18 7.29 -10.42
C LEU A 26 0.02 5.77 -10.33
N ASN A 27 -0.93 5.26 -9.54
CA ASN A 27 -1.20 3.83 -9.45
C ASN A 27 -1.48 3.24 -10.84
N GLY A 28 -2.35 3.91 -11.62
CA GLY A 28 -2.64 3.49 -12.99
C GLY A 28 -1.43 3.60 -13.96
N VAL A 29 -0.49 4.53 -13.73
CA VAL A 29 0.77 4.57 -14.51
C VAL A 29 1.60 3.32 -14.22
N TYR A 30 1.75 2.93 -12.96
CA TYR A 30 2.51 1.73 -12.59
C TYR A 30 1.89 0.45 -13.17
N GLU A 31 0.58 0.28 -13.08
CA GLU A 31 -0.13 -0.86 -13.67
C GLU A 31 0.12 -0.97 -15.19
N ARG A 32 0.01 0.16 -15.91
CA ARG A 32 0.29 0.19 -17.35
C ARG A 32 1.73 -0.16 -17.69
N ASN A 33 2.68 0.36 -16.91
CA ASN A 33 4.10 0.09 -17.15
C ASN A 33 4.44 -1.39 -16.93
N LEU A 34 3.93 -2.00 -15.86
CA LEU A 34 4.09 -3.44 -15.62
C LEU A 34 3.51 -4.28 -16.77
N ALA A 35 2.34 -3.90 -17.29
CA ALA A 35 1.73 -4.58 -18.43
C ALA A 35 2.56 -4.44 -19.71
N ASN A 36 3.09 -3.23 -19.99
CA ASN A 36 3.98 -2.98 -21.14
C ASN A 36 5.27 -3.81 -21.06
N ASP A 37 5.81 -3.98 -19.86
CA ASP A 37 6.98 -4.80 -19.57
C ASP A 37 6.66 -6.30 -19.48
N LYS A 38 5.41 -6.69 -19.77
CA LYS A 38 4.91 -8.08 -19.75
C LYS A 38 5.05 -8.76 -18.38
N VAL A 39 4.98 -7.98 -17.31
CA VAL A 39 4.95 -8.48 -15.93
C VAL A 39 3.52 -8.85 -15.56
N GLU A 40 3.31 -10.10 -15.16
CA GLU A 40 2.02 -10.54 -14.63
C GLU A 40 1.79 -9.94 -13.23
N TYR A 41 0.66 -9.28 -13.05
CA TYR A 41 0.26 -8.67 -11.79
C TYR A 41 -0.91 -9.44 -11.16
N LEU A 42 -0.65 -10.08 -10.03
CA LEU A 42 -1.64 -10.79 -9.24
C LEU A 42 -2.05 -9.93 -8.03
N HIS A 43 -3.21 -9.31 -8.10
CA HIS A 43 -3.73 -8.47 -7.00
C HIS A 43 -4.32 -9.36 -5.89
N GLY A 44 -3.62 -9.45 -4.76
CA GLY A 44 -4.03 -10.26 -3.62
C GLY A 44 -2.95 -10.42 -2.56
N TRP A 45 -3.21 -11.29 -1.58
CA TRP A 45 -2.31 -11.58 -0.48
C TRP A 45 -1.48 -12.84 -0.75
N ALA A 46 -0.16 -12.67 -0.83
CA ALA A 46 0.77 -13.77 -1.03
C ALA A 46 1.31 -14.33 0.30
N ARG A 47 1.48 -15.65 0.36
CA ARG A 47 2.25 -16.33 1.42
C ARG A 47 3.22 -17.33 0.82
N LEU A 48 4.41 -17.45 1.41
CA LEU A 48 5.34 -18.52 1.05
C LEU A 48 4.84 -19.84 1.60
N VAL A 49 4.77 -20.86 0.74
CA VAL A 49 4.38 -22.22 1.14
C VAL A 49 5.54 -23.19 1.08
N THR A 50 6.52 -22.93 0.20
CA THR A 50 7.81 -23.62 0.17
C THR A 50 8.91 -22.66 -0.32
N LYS A 51 10.16 -23.11 -0.34
CA LYS A 51 11.31 -22.31 -0.86
C LYS A 51 11.14 -21.78 -2.29
N ASN A 52 10.29 -22.41 -3.11
CA ASN A 52 10.11 -22.09 -4.53
C ASN A 52 8.63 -21.93 -4.92
N GLN A 53 7.74 -21.79 -3.94
CA GLN A 53 6.31 -21.64 -4.20
C GLN A 53 5.67 -20.62 -3.26
N ALA A 54 4.79 -19.79 -3.83
CA ALA A 54 3.93 -18.88 -3.10
C ALA A 54 2.47 -19.13 -3.48
N GLU A 55 1.58 -19.12 -2.50
CA GLU A 55 0.14 -19.10 -2.73
C GLU A 55 -0.32 -17.64 -2.66
N VAL A 56 -1.06 -17.19 -3.67
CA VAL A 56 -1.71 -15.87 -3.71
C VAL A 56 -3.20 -16.07 -3.55
N LYS A 57 -3.79 -15.51 -2.49
CA LYS A 57 -5.23 -15.35 -2.36
C LYS A 57 -5.62 -14.05 -3.07
N LEU A 58 -6.22 -14.18 -4.24
CA LEU A 58 -6.67 -13.04 -5.05
C LEU A 58 -7.86 -12.35 -4.37
N ASP A 59 -8.08 -11.08 -4.73
CA ASP A 59 -9.17 -10.27 -4.17
C ASP A 59 -10.56 -10.84 -4.44
N ASN A 60 -10.74 -11.57 -5.54
CA ASN A 60 -11.97 -12.29 -5.84
C ASN A 60 -12.18 -13.56 -4.99
N GLY A 61 -11.26 -13.84 -4.05
CA GLY A 61 -11.30 -14.99 -3.14
C GLY A 61 -10.66 -16.27 -3.69
N SER A 62 -10.36 -16.33 -4.99
CA SER A 62 -9.68 -17.49 -5.59
C SER A 62 -8.20 -17.58 -5.17
N LYS A 63 -7.60 -18.75 -5.37
CA LYS A 63 -6.21 -19.02 -4.99
C LYS A 63 -5.39 -19.43 -6.20
N VAL A 64 -4.18 -18.89 -6.30
CA VAL A 64 -3.21 -19.23 -7.35
C VAL A 64 -1.91 -19.69 -6.68
N LEU A 65 -1.35 -20.80 -7.16
CA LEU A 65 -0.04 -21.28 -6.72
C LEU A 65 1.02 -20.90 -7.75
N VAL A 66 1.92 -19.99 -7.37
CA VAL A 66 3.02 -19.52 -8.22
C VAL A 66 4.28 -20.31 -7.90
N LYS A 67 4.91 -20.91 -8.93
CA LYS A 67 6.21 -21.58 -8.82
C LYS A 67 7.29 -20.68 -9.41
N ALA A 68 8.37 -20.45 -8.67
CA ALA A 68 9.46 -19.60 -9.13
C ALA A 68 10.84 -20.12 -8.71
N LYS A 69 11.85 -19.95 -9.58
CA LYS A 69 13.24 -20.31 -9.27
C LYS A 69 13.85 -19.41 -8.19
N LYS A 70 13.42 -18.15 -8.14
CA LYS A 70 13.86 -17.11 -7.21
C LYS A 70 12.63 -16.35 -6.72
N ILE A 71 12.65 -15.95 -5.46
CA ILE A 71 11.58 -15.16 -4.84
C ILE A 71 12.26 -14.00 -4.11
N LEU A 72 11.81 -12.78 -4.41
CA LEU A 72 12.19 -11.56 -3.68
C LEU A 72 11.04 -11.19 -2.74
N VAL A 73 11.34 -11.00 -1.45
CA VAL A 73 10.37 -10.53 -0.46
C VAL A 73 10.59 -9.02 -0.25
N ALA A 74 9.62 -8.22 -0.69
CA ALA A 74 9.67 -6.76 -0.64
C ALA A 74 8.34 -6.17 -0.13
N VAL A 75 7.86 -6.66 1.02
CA VAL A 75 6.52 -6.34 1.57
C VAL A 75 6.45 -5.02 2.36
N GLY A 76 7.57 -4.33 2.53
CA GLY A 76 7.64 -3.11 3.34
C GLY A 76 7.43 -3.36 4.83
N GLY A 77 6.88 -2.37 5.53
CA GLY A 77 6.54 -2.42 6.97
C GLY A 77 5.24 -1.67 7.25
N ARG A 78 4.81 -1.69 8.52
CA ARG A 78 3.65 -0.92 9.01
C ARG A 78 4.00 -0.23 10.33
N PRO A 79 3.37 0.91 10.68
CA PRO A 79 3.56 1.56 11.96
C PRO A 79 3.21 0.61 13.13
N ASN A 80 4.08 0.59 14.14
CA ASN A 80 3.80 -0.12 15.38
C ASN A 80 2.85 0.71 16.24
N ALA A 81 1.74 0.12 16.69
CA ALA A 81 0.90 0.73 17.71
C ALA A 81 1.57 0.63 19.09
N PRO A 82 1.53 1.66 19.94
CA PRO A 82 2.01 1.56 21.31
C PRO A 82 1.03 0.74 22.15
N LEU A 83 1.32 -0.55 22.33
CA LEU A 83 0.40 -1.52 22.94
C LEU A 83 0.18 -1.32 24.45
N ASP A 84 1.14 -0.70 25.14
CA ASP A 84 1.16 -0.62 26.61
C ASP A 84 0.69 0.74 27.16
N ILE A 85 0.17 1.63 26.30
CA ILE A 85 -0.31 2.95 26.71
C ILE A 85 -1.85 2.93 26.72
N PRO A 86 -2.50 3.04 27.90
CA PRO A 86 -3.94 3.20 27.96
C PRO A 86 -4.41 4.38 27.09
N GLY A 87 -5.31 4.10 26.15
CA GLY A 87 -5.84 5.11 25.22
C GLY A 87 -5.11 5.19 23.87
N ALA A 88 -4.06 4.40 23.63
CA ALA A 88 -3.35 4.35 22.35
C ALA A 88 -4.24 4.10 21.14
N GLN A 89 -5.31 3.32 21.31
CA GLN A 89 -6.30 3.01 20.28
C GLN A 89 -7.14 4.23 19.82
N LEU A 90 -7.09 5.34 20.55
CA LEU A 90 -7.77 6.59 20.18
C LEU A 90 -6.91 7.46 19.24
N GLY A 91 -5.63 7.13 19.08
CA GLY A 91 -4.71 7.82 18.19
C GLY A 91 -4.83 7.38 16.73
N LEU A 92 -4.22 8.17 15.85
CA LEU A 92 -4.02 7.84 14.44
C LEU A 92 -2.53 7.64 14.17
N ASN A 93 -2.20 6.89 13.13
CA ASN A 93 -0.84 6.76 12.63
C ASN A 93 -0.76 7.37 11.21
N SER A 94 0.32 7.11 10.49
CA SER A 94 0.55 7.65 9.15
C SER A 94 -0.21 6.92 8.03
N ASP A 95 -0.79 5.74 8.29
CA ASP A 95 -1.47 4.92 7.28
C ASP A 95 -2.84 5.51 6.87
#